data_AF-A0A7R7AFU3-F1
#
_entry.id   AF-A0A7R7AFU3-F1
#
_cell.length_a   1.000
_cell.length_b   1.000
_cell.length_c   1.000
_cell.angle_alpha   90.00
_cell.angle_beta   90.00
_cell.angle_gamma   90.00
#
_symmetry.space_group_name_H-M   'P 1'
#
loop_
_entity.id
_entity.type
_entity.pdbx_description
1 polymer ?
#
loop_
_entity_poly.entity_id
_entity_poly.type
_entity_poly.pdbx_seq_one_letter_code
_entity_poly.pdbx_strand_id
1 'polypeptide(L)'
;MTKQKIFAILGLTASAAMVPVSAEVIPGTDISIHFESANIVGSGRHLNMARIPVIDINTGNTTYFDASFKFTLVPNEGLVFEQITSAAVSAPISVANITPGVYRSSSNQYCYKLEGPAALDSNRSVYTFRGVVNAELGCRNSADPFTAQIVSGVATGHPDISERDIVPHLGSDYVYGYIATGSPSTYGLNRGWESNELIGIRQSGQQLIVGLFSEGVDSNGLPTDFARPRETVIMTRVSE
;
A
#
# COMPACT_ATOMS: atom_id res chain seq x y z
N MET A 1 -2.83 49.93 50.71
CA MET A 1 -3.28 49.60 49.33
C MET A 1 -2.67 48.29 48.90
N THR A 2 -3.43 47.50 48.16
CA THR A 2 -3.60 46.05 48.31
C THR A 2 -2.55 45.23 47.55
N LYS A 3 -1.88 44.28 48.22
CA LYS A 3 -0.96 43.31 47.59
C LYS A 3 -1.78 42.24 46.86
N GLN A 4 -1.72 42.20 45.53
CA GLN A 4 -2.29 41.12 44.71
C GLN A 4 -1.50 39.83 44.93
N LYS A 5 -2.17 38.80 45.44
CA LYS A 5 -1.70 37.42 45.46
C LYS A 5 -2.13 36.78 44.14
N ILE A 6 -1.18 36.39 43.29
CA ILE A 6 -1.46 35.55 42.12
C ILE A 6 -1.26 34.11 42.54
N PHE A 7 -2.38 33.38 42.61
CA PHE A 7 -2.42 31.94 42.81
C PHE A 7 -2.23 31.20 41.48
N ALA A 8 -1.57 30.05 41.57
CA ALA A 8 -1.10 29.17 40.52
C ALA A 8 -2.21 28.53 39.67
N ILE A 9 -1.85 28.13 38.44
CA ILE A 9 -2.34 26.89 37.82
C ILE A 9 -1.15 26.20 37.14
N LEU A 10 -0.63 25.15 37.78
CA LEU A 10 0.24 24.15 37.14
C LEU A 10 -0.64 23.33 36.19
N GLY A 11 -0.43 23.48 34.88
CA GLY A 11 -1.07 22.61 33.90
C GLY A 11 -0.45 21.22 33.95
N LEU A 12 -1.21 20.21 34.39
CA LEU A 12 -0.87 18.81 34.17
C LEU A 12 -0.93 18.53 32.66
N THR A 13 0.22 18.35 32.03
CA THR A 13 0.32 17.71 30.71
C THR A 13 0.16 16.20 30.91
N ALA A 14 -1.01 15.67 30.56
CA ALA A 14 -1.22 14.24 30.44
C ALA A 14 -0.30 13.70 29.34
N SER A 15 0.76 13.03 29.73
CA SER A 15 1.62 12.28 28.81
C SER A 15 0.84 11.05 28.37
N ALA A 16 0.33 11.06 27.13
CA ALA A 16 -0.13 9.84 26.49
C ALA A 16 1.11 8.95 26.28
N ALA A 17 1.32 7.99 27.20
CA ALA A 17 2.28 6.94 26.98
C ALA A 17 1.81 6.14 25.76
N MET A 18 2.50 6.32 24.63
CA MET A 18 2.40 5.41 23.51
C MET A 18 2.88 4.05 24.01
N VAL A 19 1.95 3.14 24.28
CA VAL A 19 2.30 1.76 24.60
C VAL A 19 2.97 1.20 23.34
N PRO A 20 4.23 0.73 23.39
CA PRO A 20 4.82 0.08 22.23
C PRO A 20 4.02 -1.18 21.93
N VAL A 21 3.31 -1.18 20.80
CA VAL A 21 2.75 -2.40 20.21
C VAL A 21 3.94 -3.20 19.73
N SER A 22 4.40 -4.13 20.56
CA SER A 22 5.47 -5.07 20.20
C SER A 22 4.84 -6.43 20.06
N ALA A 23 5.08 -7.09 18.93
CA ALA A 23 4.90 -8.52 18.84
C ALA A 23 5.64 -9.22 19.98
N GLU A 24 4.99 -10.23 20.55
CA GLU A 24 5.53 -11.02 21.64
C GLU A 24 6.39 -12.14 21.05
N VAL A 25 7.62 -12.28 21.55
CA VAL A 25 8.41 -13.50 21.32
C VAL A 25 7.72 -14.62 22.08
N ILE A 26 7.26 -15.64 21.37
CA ILE A 26 6.52 -16.74 21.98
C ILE A 26 7.43 -17.43 23.01
N PRO A 27 7.01 -17.52 24.28
CA PRO A 27 7.82 -18.12 25.34
C PRO A 27 8.35 -19.50 24.97
N GLY A 28 9.66 -19.70 25.12
CA GLY A 28 10.32 -20.96 24.81
C GLY A 28 10.64 -21.18 23.33
N THR A 29 10.49 -20.15 22.48
CA THR A 29 10.89 -20.19 21.07
C THR A 29 11.66 -18.92 20.68
N ASP A 30 12.28 -18.95 19.51
CA ASP A 30 12.92 -17.78 18.88
C ASP A 30 11.99 -17.11 17.85
N ILE A 31 10.68 -17.26 18.03
CA ILE A 31 9.66 -16.85 17.05
C ILE A 31 8.83 -15.71 17.62
N SER A 32 8.64 -14.65 16.82
CA SER A 32 7.74 -13.53 17.09
C SER A 32 6.59 -13.51 16.08
N ILE A 33 5.35 -13.31 16.54
CA ILE A 33 4.16 -13.24 15.67
C ILE A 33 3.60 -11.82 15.68
N HIS A 34 3.45 -11.23 14.49
CA HIS A 34 3.06 -9.83 14.29
C HIS A 34 1.60 -9.69 13.81
N PHE A 35 0.63 -10.02 14.66
CA PHE A 35 -0.79 -9.94 14.30
C PHE A 35 -1.25 -8.51 13.94
N GLU A 36 -0.61 -7.48 14.47
CA GLU A 36 -0.87 -6.07 14.15
C GLU A 36 -0.64 -5.74 12.68
N SER A 37 0.16 -6.56 11.99
CA SER A 37 0.49 -6.42 10.58
C SER A 37 -0.30 -7.40 9.68
N ALA A 38 -1.16 -8.25 10.27
CA ALA A 38 -1.95 -9.24 9.56
C ALA A 38 -3.31 -8.69 9.12
N ASN A 39 -3.90 -9.25 8.06
CA ASN A 39 -5.29 -8.99 7.71
C ASN A 39 -6.19 -10.00 8.46
N ILE A 40 -6.95 -9.53 9.45
CA ILE A 40 -7.80 -10.36 10.31
C ILE A 40 -9.28 -10.02 10.05
N VAL A 41 -10.05 -11.02 9.60
CA VAL A 41 -11.48 -10.88 9.31
C VAL A 41 -12.28 -11.96 10.03
N GLY A 42 -13.26 -11.55 10.84
CA GLY A 42 -14.19 -12.45 11.52
C GLY A 42 -15.52 -12.60 10.76
N SER A 43 -16.07 -13.82 10.73
CA SER A 43 -17.43 -14.09 10.24
C SER A 43 -18.06 -15.26 11.00
N GLY A 44 -19.18 -14.99 11.68
CA GLY A 44 -19.85 -15.98 12.53
C GLY A 44 -18.90 -16.53 13.61
N ARG A 45 -18.62 -17.83 13.55
CA ARG A 45 -17.71 -18.52 14.48
C ARG A 45 -16.29 -18.72 13.94
N HIS A 46 -15.96 -18.06 12.84
CA HIS A 46 -14.68 -18.18 12.16
C HIS A 46 -13.89 -16.88 12.25
N LEU A 47 -12.59 -17.01 12.48
CA LEU A 47 -11.60 -15.94 12.37
C LEU A 47 -10.61 -16.34 11.29
N ASN A 48 -10.59 -15.58 10.20
CA ASN A 48 -9.65 -15.78 9.10
C ASN A 48 -8.56 -14.73 9.19
N MET A 49 -7.32 -15.16 9.02
CA MET A 49 -6.14 -14.32 9.09
C MET A 49 -5.25 -14.61 7.91
N ALA A 50 -4.91 -13.58 7.16
CA ALA A 50 -4.04 -13.68 6.02
C ALA A 50 -2.74 -12.91 6.29
N ARG A 51 -1.64 -13.47 5.79
CA ARG A 51 -0.30 -12.86 5.81
C ARG A 51 0.16 -12.44 7.20
N ILE A 52 -0.05 -13.31 8.19
CA ILE A 52 0.52 -13.12 9.53
C ILE A 52 2.05 -13.22 9.41
N PRO A 53 2.82 -12.15 9.69
CA PRO A 53 4.26 -12.23 9.70
C PRO A 53 4.73 -12.97 10.94
N VAL A 54 5.56 -13.98 10.73
CA VAL A 54 6.22 -14.79 11.76
C VAL A 54 7.72 -14.63 11.56
N ILE A 55 8.38 -13.99 12.51
CA ILE A 55 9.80 -13.60 12.42
C ILE A 55 10.62 -14.51 13.33
N ASP A 56 11.67 -15.11 12.77
CA ASP A 56 12.75 -15.74 13.55
C ASP A 56 13.68 -14.63 14.06
N ILE A 57 13.73 -14.43 15.37
CA ILE A 57 14.44 -13.28 15.98
C ILE A 57 15.97 -13.41 15.90
N ASN A 58 16.49 -14.62 15.71
CA ASN A 58 17.92 -14.88 15.62
C ASN A 58 18.46 -14.56 14.22
N THR A 59 17.67 -14.87 13.19
CA THR A 59 18.05 -14.69 11.78
C THR A 59 17.44 -13.43 11.14
N GLY A 60 16.37 -12.90 11.72
CA GLY A 60 15.58 -11.81 11.14
C GLY A 60 14.70 -12.23 9.95
N ASN A 61 14.62 -13.54 9.65
CA ASN A 61 13.83 -14.04 8.52
C ASN A 61 12.34 -14.02 8.84
N THR A 62 11.54 -13.49 7.91
CA THR A 62 10.07 -13.44 8.03
C THR A 62 9.42 -14.50 7.14
N THR A 63 8.57 -15.33 7.74
CA THR A 63 7.67 -16.25 7.04
C THR A 63 6.23 -15.78 7.23
N TYR A 64 5.46 -15.72 6.16
CA TYR A 64 4.04 -15.33 6.23
C TYR A 64 3.16 -16.56 6.32
N PHE A 65 2.13 -16.50 7.17
CA PHE A 65 1.15 -17.57 7.34
C PHE A 65 -0.28 -17.09 7.10
N ASP A 66 -1.07 -17.96 6.48
CA ASP A 66 -2.52 -17.83 6.39
C ASP A 66 -3.14 -18.86 7.34
N ALA A 67 -4.00 -18.39 8.24
CA ALA A 67 -4.62 -19.21 9.26
C ALA A 67 -6.13 -18.94 9.35
N SER A 68 -6.90 -20.00 9.59
CA SER A 68 -8.33 -19.91 9.89
C SER A 68 -8.60 -20.66 11.17
N PHE A 69 -9.22 -19.99 12.13
CA PHE A 69 -9.58 -20.54 13.42
C PHE A 69 -11.10 -20.58 13.57
N LYS A 70 -11.59 -21.62 14.24
CA LYS A 70 -12.99 -21.74 14.62
C LYS A 70 -13.09 -21.63 16.13
N PHE A 71 -14.04 -20.84 16.59
CA PHE A 71 -14.32 -20.65 18.00
C PHE A 71 -15.71 -21.19 18.35
N THR A 72 -15.90 -21.55 19.60
CA THR A 72 -17.21 -21.86 20.16
C THR A 72 -17.47 -20.95 21.35
N LEU A 73 -18.74 -20.74 21.69
CA LEU A 73 -19.14 -20.03 22.89
C LEU A 73 -19.57 -21.06 23.93
N VAL A 74 -18.80 -21.21 25.00
CA VAL A 74 -19.17 -22.07 26.12
C VAL A 74 -19.81 -21.19 27.22
N PRO A 75 -21.04 -21.51 27.66
CA PRO A 75 -21.69 -20.77 28.74
C PRO A 75 -20.78 -20.71 29.97
N ASN A 76 -20.61 -19.51 30.53
CA ASN A 76 -19.75 -19.18 31.69
C ASN A 76 -18.23 -19.23 31.47
N GLU A 77 -17.74 -19.75 30.34
CA GLU A 77 -16.30 -19.76 30.00
C GLU A 77 -15.95 -18.76 28.89
N GLY A 78 -16.92 -18.39 28.05
CA GLY A 78 -16.76 -17.38 27.01
C GLY A 78 -16.36 -17.97 25.65
N LEU A 79 -15.62 -17.18 24.86
CA LEU A 79 -15.10 -17.59 23.55
C LEU A 79 -13.95 -18.56 23.76
N VAL A 80 -14.18 -19.83 23.42
CA VAL A 80 -13.19 -20.89 23.53
C VAL A 80 -12.72 -21.26 22.12
N PHE A 81 -11.41 -21.34 21.96
CA PHE A 81 -10.80 -21.87 20.74
C PHE A 81 -11.22 -23.32 20.53
N GLU A 82 -11.81 -23.63 19.37
CA GLU A 82 -12.31 -24.98 19.07
C GLU A 82 -11.26 -25.76 18.27
N GLN A 83 -10.83 -25.21 17.12
CA GLN A 83 -9.89 -25.88 16.23
C GLN A 83 -9.18 -24.92 15.26
N ILE A 84 -8.00 -25.35 14.78
CA ILE A 84 -7.38 -24.81 13.59
C ILE A 84 -8.11 -25.40 12.39
N THR A 85 -8.79 -24.55 11.61
CA THR A 85 -9.47 -24.97 10.39
C THR A 85 -8.46 -25.11 9.25
N SER A 86 -7.48 -24.21 9.19
CA SER A 86 -6.33 -24.31 8.29
C SER A 86 -5.19 -23.46 8.84
N ALA A 87 -3.95 -23.90 8.62
CA ALA A 87 -2.75 -23.09 8.81
C ALA A 87 -1.72 -23.52 7.76
N ALA A 88 -1.28 -22.59 6.93
CA ALA A 88 -0.30 -22.86 5.89
C ALA A 88 0.61 -21.65 5.72
N VAL A 89 1.84 -21.90 5.25
CA VAL A 89 2.70 -20.83 4.76
C VAL A 89 1.97 -20.15 3.60
N SER A 90 1.81 -18.84 3.68
CA SER A 90 1.16 -18.07 2.64
C SER A 90 1.94 -18.23 1.34
N ALA A 91 1.25 -18.49 0.23
CA ALA A 91 1.90 -18.62 -1.07
C ALA A 91 2.77 -17.38 -1.37
N PRO A 92 3.95 -17.52 -2.00
CA PRO A 92 4.77 -16.36 -2.35
C PRO A 92 3.96 -15.32 -3.13
N ILE A 93 4.11 -14.04 -2.78
CA ILE A 93 3.51 -12.97 -3.57
C ILE A 93 4.45 -12.70 -4.74
N SER A 94 3.92 -12.74 -5.96
CA SER A 94 4.65 -12.29 -7.14
C SER A 94 4.89 -10.79 -7.03
N VAL A 95 6.14 -10.40 -6.75
CA VAL A 95 6.52 -9.01 -6.60
C VAL A 95 6.98 -8.42 -7.92
N ALA A 96 6.55 -7.19 -8.18
CA ALA A 96 7.13 -6.37 -9.23
C ALA A 96 8.49 -5.81 -8.79
N ASN A 97 9.35 -5.49 -9.75
CA ASN A 97 10.65 -4.84 -9.49
C ASN A 97 10.48 -3.33 -9.17
N ILE A 98 9.64 -3.03 -8.19
CA ILE A 98 9.35 -1.70 -7.65
C ILE A 98 9.31 -1.79 -6.13
N THR A 99 9.79 -0.76 -5.44
CA THR A 99 9.93 -0.78 -3.98
C THR A 99 8.86 0.10 -3.32
N PRO A 100 8.00 -0.44 -2.43
CA PRO A 100 7.06 0.38 -1.65
C PRO A 100 7.75 1.47 -0.82
N GLY A 101 7.03 2.54 -0.54
CA GLY A 101 7.49 3.65 0.27
C GLY A 101 6.95 5.00 -0.17
N VAL A 102 7.49 6.07 0.42
CA VAL A 102 7.11 7.45 0.07
C VAL A 102 8.12 8.02 -0.91
N TYR A 103 7.60 8.53 -2.03
CA TYR A 103 8.37 9.13 -3.12
C TYR A 103 7.99 10.59 -3.27
N ARG A 104 9.00 11.46 -3.42
CA ARG A 104 8.81 12.87 -3.68
C ARG A 104 9.08 13.19 -5.15
N SER A 105 8.13 13.82 -5.80
CA SER A 105 8.27 14.26 -7.18
C SER A 105 9.27 15.40 -7.32
N SER A 106 10.16 15.26 -8.30
CA SER A 106 11.18 16.27 -8.60
C SER A 106 10.60 17.53 -9.24
N SER A 107 9.42 17.43 -9.86
CA SER A 107 8.81 18.53 -10.63
C SER A 107 8.00 19.50 -9.76
N ASN A 108 7.27 18.99 -8.77
CA ASN A 108 6.31 19.78 -7.98
C ASN A 108 6.48 19.66 -6.45
N GLN A 109 7.45 18.85 -6.00
CA GLN A 109 7.74 18.56 -4.58
C GLN A 109 6.56 17.90 -3.82
N TYR A 110 5.57 17.36 -4.52
CA TYR A 110 4.51 16.55 -3.93
C TYR A 110 4.99 15.15 -3.61
N CYS A 111 4.32 14.52 -2.65
CA CYS A 111 4.67 13.19 -2.20
C CYS A 111 3.57 12.19 -2.52
N TYR A 112 4.02 11.01 -2.90
CA TYR A 112 3.18 9.90 -3.27
C TYR A 112 3.65 8.66 -2.54
N LYS A 113 2.71 7.90 -2.00
CA LYS A 113 2.98 6.64 -1.31
C LYS A 113 2.67 5.50 -2.26
N LEU A 114 3.65 4.62 -2.49
CA LEU A 114 3.48 3.33 -3.12
C LEU A 114 3.33 2.28 -2.02
N GLU A 115 2.15 1.68 -1.94
CA GLU A 115 1.81 0.62 -0.97
C GLU A 115 1.62 -0.71 -1.67
N GLY A 116 1.86 -1.80 -0.93
CA GLY A 116 1.83 -3.17 -1.43
C GLY A 116 3.17 -3.86 -1.16
N PRO A 117 3.42 -5.02 -1.79
CA PRO A 117 2.47 -5.76 -2.62
C PRO A 117 1.36 -6.41 -1.79
N ALA A 118 0.12 -6.31 -2.23
CA ALA A 118 -0.98 -7.15 -1.75
C ALA A 118 -1.24 -8.26 -2.78
N ALA A 119 -1.56 -9.47 -2.32
CA ALA A 119 -1.90 -10.57 -3.24
C ALA A 119 -3.19 -10.23 -3.97
N LEU A 120 -3.15 -10.25 -5.30
CA LEU A 120 -4.32 -10.10 -6.16
C LEU A 120 -4.86 -11.48 -6.54
N ASP A 121 -3.97 -12.35 -7.01
CA ASP A 121 -4.23 -13.75 -7.28
C ASP A 121 -2.96 -14.59 -6.97
N SER A 122 -2.93 -15.86 -7.38
CA SER A 122 -1.79 -16.76 -7.12
C SER A 122 -0.49 -16.32 -7.77
N ASN A 123 -0.54 -15.51 -8.82
CA ASN A 123 0.60 -15.14 -9.67
C ASN A 123 0.81 -13.63 -9.81
N ARG A 124 -0.11 -12.81 -9.31
CA ARG A 124 -0.05 -11.34 -9.39
C ARG A 124 -0.23 -10.69 -8.03
N SER A 125 0.38 -9.52 -7.90
CA SER A 125 0.17 -8.61 -6.78
C SER A 125 -0.32 -7.27 -7.26
N VAL A 126 -1.05 -6.58 -6.39
CA VAL A 126 -1.48 -5.21 -6.61
C VAL A 126 -0.71 -4.27 -5.69
N TYR A 127 -0.40 -3.09 -6.21
CA TYR A 127 0.16 -1.97 -5.51
C TYR A 127 -0.78 -0.78 -5.65
N THR A 128 -0.95 -0.04 -4.55
CA THR A 128 -1.72 1.21 -4.56
C THR A 128 -0.74 2.37 -4.56
N PHE A 129 -0.86 3.26 -5.54
CA PHE A 129 -0.05 4.45 -5.63
C PHE A 129 -0.93 5.68 -5.43
N ARG A 130 -0.68 6.49 -4.40
CA ARG A 130 -1.54 7.64 -4.09
C ARG A 130 -0.80 8.88 -3.59
N GLY A 131 -1.36 10.06 -3.82
CA GLY A 131 -0.91 11.30 -3.19
C GLY A 131 -1.05 11.24 -1.66
N VAL A 132 -0.06 11.79 -0.94
CA VAL A 132 -0.08 11.88 0.53
C VAL A 132 0.40 13.24 1.02
N VAL A 133 -0.21 13.72 2.10
CA VAL A 133 0.26 14.91 2.82
C VAL A 133 1.23 14.46 3.91
N ASN A 134 2.48 14.90 3.84
CA ASN A 134 3.45 14.67 4.90
C ASN A 134 4.38 15.89 5.05
N ALA A 135 4.06 16.75 6.02
CA ALA A 135 4.83 17.97 6.27
C ALA A 135 6.24 17.68 6.80
N GLU A 136 6.43 16.56 7.50
CA GLU A 136 7.71 16.18 8.12
C GLU A 136 8.76 15.79 7.07
N LEU A 137 8.33 15.24 5.93
CA LEU A 137 9.20 14.89 4.80
C LEU A 137 9.43 16.05 3.82
N GLY A 138 9.01 17.26 4.18
CA GLY A 138 9.12 18.46 3.34
C GLY A 138 8.28 18.39 2.07
N CYS A 139 7.19 17.62 2.09
CA CYS A 139 6.28 17.51 0.96
C CYS A 139 5.44 18.78 0.86
N ARG A 140 5.35 19.34 -0.35
CA ARG A 140 4.36 20.39 -0.62
C ARG A 140 2.96 19.75 -0.52
N ASN A 141 1.97 20.47 -0.02
CA ASN A 141 0.62 19.93 0.17
C ASN A 141 0.06 19.30 -1.12
N SER A 142 -0.03 17.97 -1.17
CA SER A 142 -0.88 17.24 -2.11
C SER A 142 -1.98 16.52 -1.32
N ALA A 143 -3.07 17.23 -1.07
CA ALA A 143 -4.35 16.62 -0.70
C ALA A 143 -5.10 16.09 -1.95
N ASP A 144 -4.42 16.07 -3.10
CA ASP A 144 -5.02 15.83 -4.40
C ASP A 144 -5.23 14.32 -4.64
N PRO A 145 -6.35 13.91 -5.25
CA PRO A 145 -6.86 12.55 -5.20
C PRO A 145 -6.15 11.63 -6.19
N PHE A 146 -4.94 11.96 -6.68
CA PHE A 146 -4.23 11.09 -7.59
C PHE A 146 -4.08 9.72 -6.93
N THR A 147 -4.73 8.73 -7.53
CA THR A 147 -4.65 7.34 -7.12
C THR A 147 -4.50 6.48 -8.37
N ALA A 148 -3.67 5.47 -8.27
CA ALA A 148 -3.49 4.48 -9.31
C ALA A 148 -3.34 3.09 -8.70
N GLN A 149 -3.77 2.09 -9.45
CA GLN A 149 -3.55 0.69 -9.13
C GLN A 149 -2.57 0.12 -10.14
N ILE A 150 -1.54 -0.55 -9.64
CA ILE A 150 -0.47 -1.15 -10.42
C ILE A 150 -0.48 -2.64 -10.13
N VAL A 151 -0.42 -3.48 -11.17
CA VAL A 151 -0.42 -4.93 -10.99
C VAL A 151 0.89 -5.53 -11.52
N SER A 152 1.45 -6.46 -10.77
CA SER A 152 2.66 -7.16 -11.17
C SER A 152 2.43 -8.08 -12.38
N GLY A 153 3.50 -8.31 -13.14
CA GLY A 153 3.47 -9.14 -14.35
C GLY A 153 3.19 -8.34 -15.62
N VAL A 154 2.82 -9.07 -16.68
CA VAL A 154 2.54 -8.47 -18.00
C VAL A 154 1.18 -7.79 -18.01
N ALA A 155 1.04 -6.76 -18.87
CA ALA A 155 -0.20 -6.00 -19.01
C ALA A 155 -1.38 -6.85 -19.51
N THR A 156 -1.14 -7.84 -20.37
CA THR A 156 -2.17 -8.79 -20.83
C THR A 156 -2.77 -9.55 -19.66
N GLY A 157 -4.10 -9.57 -19.53
CA GLY A 157 -4.80 -10.25 -18.42
C GLY A 157 -4.76 -9.49 -17.09
N HIS A 158 -4.40 -8.20 -17.10
CA HIS A 158 -4.55 -7.33 -15.94
C HIS A 158 -6.05 -7.14 -15.64
N PRO A 159 -6.52 -7.41 -14.40
CA PRO A 159 -7.95 -7.48 -14.09
C PRO A 159 -8.69 -6.17 -14.42
N ASP A 160 -8.04 -5.05 -14.14
CA ASP A 160 -8.65 -3.74 -14.37
C ASP A 160 -8.41 -3.17 -15.78
N ILE A 161 -7.57 -3.82 -16.59
CA ILE A 161 -7.41 -3.47 -18.01
C ILE A 161 -8.33 -4.34 -18.89
N SER A 162 -8.77 -5.51 -18.38
CA SER A 162 -9.83 -6.33 -18.96
C SER A 162 -9.63 -6.57 -20.48
N GLU A 163 -10.70 -6.45 -21.27
CA GLU A 163 -10.77 -6.62 -22.73
C GLU A 163 -10.27 -5.40 -23.54
N ARG A 164 -9.67 -4.39 -22.90
CA ARG A 164 -9.13 -3.23 -23.62
C ARG A 164 -8.03 -3.71 -24.57
N ASP A 165 -8.11 -3.29 -25.84
CA ASP A 165 -7.04 -3.44 -26.81
C ASP A 165 -5.86 -2.55 -26.43
N ILE A 166 -5.05 -3.03 -25.49
CA ILE A 166 -3.76 -2.42 -25.17
C ILE A 166 -2.88 -2.58 -26.40
N VAL A 167 -2.14 -1.53 -26.75
CA VAL A 167 -1.15 -1.60 -27.84
C VAL A 167 -0.26 -2.83 -27.65
N PRO A 168 -0.19 -3.73 -28.65
CA PRO A 168 0.64 -4.91 -28.55
C PRO A 168 2.11 -4.46 -28.39
N HIS A 169 2.85 -5.14 -27.51
CA HIS A 169 4.26 -4.89 -27.21
C HIS A 169 4.54 -3.67 -26.30
N LEU A 170 3.79 -3.54 -25.21
CA LEU A 170 4.26 -2.76 -24.07
C LEU A 170 5.63 -3.27 -23.59
N GLY A 171 6.54 -2.35 -23.28
CA GLY A 171 7.90 -2.66 -22.84
C GLY A 171 7.95 -3.48 -21.55
N SER A 172 8.83 -4.47 -21.48
CA SER A 172 9.02 -5.32 -20.28
C SER A 172 9.67 -4.57 -19.10
N ASP A 173 10.16 -3.38 -19.36
CA ASP A 173 10.90 -2.51 -18.44
C ASP A 173 9.99 -1.66 -17.56
N TYR A 174 8.66 -1.77 -17.72
CA TYR A 174 7.65 -1.15 -16.87
C TYR A 174 6.69 -2.20 -16.29
N VAL A 175 6.12 -1.84 -15.14
CA VAL A 175 5.02 -2.53 -14.49
C VAL A 175 3.79 -1.67 -14.67
N TYR A 176 2.70 -2.26 -15.14
CA TYR A 176 1.57 -1.50 -15.66
C TYR A 176 0.42 -1.40 -14.68
N GLY A 177 -0.35 -0.34 -14.87
CA GLY A 177 -1.52 -0.04 -14.07
C GLY A 177 -2.31 1.10 -14.69
N TYR A 178 -3.30 1.58 -13.96
CA TYR A 178 -4.17 2.65 -14.42
C TYR A 178 -4.43 3.65 -13.33
N ILE A 179 -4.75 4.87 -13.74
CA ILE A 179 -5.16 5.94 -12.85
C ILE A 179 -6.61 5.67 -12.44
N ALA A 180 -6.82 5.38 -11.16
CA ALA A 180 -8.15 5.16 -10.60
C ALA A 180 -8.87 6.51 -10.43
N THR A 181 -8.18 7.49 -9.87
CA THR A 181 -8.67 8.88 -9.78
C THR A 181 -7.57 9.80 -10.28
N GLY A 182 -7.79 10.43 -11.42
CA GLY A 182 -6.92 11.48 -11.96
C GLY A 182 -7.17 12.81 -11.26
N SER A 183 -6.32 13.80 -11.54
CA SER A 183 -6.59 15.17 -11.11
C SER A 183 -6.56 16.09 -12.32
N PRO A 184 -7.70 16.73 -12.66
CA PRO A 184 -7.74 17.74 -13.72
C PRO A 184 -7.05 19.06 -13.29
N SER A 185 -6.55 19.14 -12.06
CA SER A 185 -5.98 20.37 -11.48
C SER A 185 -4.45 20.40 -11.55
N THR A 186 -3.85 21.53 -11.17
CA THR A 186 -2.40 21.74 -11.02
C THR A 186 -1.73 20.87 -9.95
N TYR A 187 -2.51 20.11 -9.16
CA TYR A 187 -2.04 19.43 -7.96
C TYR A 187 -1.78 17.91 -8.15
N GLY A 188 -1.97 17.41 -9.38
CA GLY A 188 -1.78 16.00 -9.73
C GLY A 188 -0.31 15.58 -9.85
N LEU A 189 -0.07 14.28 -10.06
CA LEU A 189 1.25 13.75 -10.40
C LEU A 189 1.84 14.48 -11.61
N ASN A 190 0.97 14.73 -12.59
CA ASN A 190 1.22 15.60 -13.72
C ASN A 190 -0.13 16.22 -14.16
N ARG A 191 -0.07 17.30 -14.95
CA ARG A 191 -1.27 18.00 -15.43
C ARG A 191 -1.89 17.24 -16.60
N GLY A 192 -3.20 17.01 -16.55
CA GLY A 192 -3.94 16.38 -17.64
C GLY A 192 -3.89 14.85 -17.65
N TRP A 193 -3.40 14.24 -16.55
CA TRP A 193 -3.49 12.80 -16.36
C TRP A 193 -4.83 12.45 -15.71
N GLU A 194 -5.64 11.70 -16.45
CA GLU A 194 -7.06 11.45 -16.17
C GLU A 194 -7.31 10.01 -15.69
N SER A 195 -8.48 9.79 -15.08
CA SER A 195 -8.91 8.45 -14.71
C SER A 195 -9.01 7.54 -15.93
N ASN A 196 -8.74 6.25 -15.74
CA ASN A 196 -8.75 5.21 -16.78
C ASN A 196 -7.61 5.32 -17.81
N GLU A 197 -6.63 6.21 -17.60
CA GLU A 197 -5.42 6.22 -18.41
C GLU A 197 -4.41 5.17 -17.93
N LEU A 198 -3.73 4.54 -18.90
CA LEU A 198 -2.69 3.57 -18.71
C LEU A 198 -1.40 4.26 -18.27
N ILE A 199 -0.84 3.78 -17.17
CA ILE A 199 0.47 4.20 -16.69
C ILE A 199 1.41 3.01 -16.56
N GLY A 200 2.69 3.28 -16.71
CA GLY A 200 3.77 2.35 -16.42
C GLY A 200 4.65 2.90 -15.31
N ILE A 201 5.07 2.04 -14.39
CA ILE A 201 6.02 2.37 -13.33
C ILE A 201 7.27 1.51 -13.48
N ARG A 202 8.44 2.12 -13.32
CA ARG A 202 9.71 1.40 -13.20
C ARG A 202 10.62 1.99 -12.14
N GLN A 203 11.44 1.13 -11.53
CA GLN A 203 12.43 1.53 -10.54
C GLN A 203 13.80 1.72 -11.17
N SER A 204 14.53 2.74 -10.72
CA SER A 204 15.95 2.94 -11.02
C SER A 204 16.67 3.45 -9.77
N GLY A 205 17.32 2.55 -9.03
CA GLY A 205 17.92 2.88 -7.73
C GLY A 205 16.85 3.36 -6.74
N GLN A 206 16.99 4.59 -6.23
CA GLN A 206 15.98 5.22 -5.34
C GLN A 206 14.90 6.00 -6.11
N GLN A 207 14.93 5.97 -7.44
CA GLN A 207 13.97 6.70 -8.26
C GLN A 207 12.84 5.80 -8.75
N LEU A 208 11.62 6.30 -8.62
CA LEU A 208 10.42 5.77 -9.26
C LEU A 208 10.11 6.63 -10.47
N ILE A 209 10.08 6.00 -11.65
CA ILE A 209 9.78 6.65 -12.93
C ILE A 209 8.39 6.21 -13.35
N VAL A 210 7.45 7.16 -13.39
CA VAL A 210 6.06 6.92 -13.81
C VAL A 210 5.89 7.52 -15.20
N GLY A 211 5.43 6.72 -16.15
CA GLY A 211 5.14 7.15 -17.51
C GLY A 211 3.65 7.03 -17.84
N LEU A 212 3.11 8.00 -18.58
CA LEU A 212 1.77 7.93 -19.15
C LEU A 212 1.83 7.29 -20.54
N PHE A 213 1.01 6.27 -20.76
CA PHE A 213 0.93 5.51 -22.00
C PHE A 213 -0.43 5.66 -22.69
N SER A 214 -1.26 6.63 -22.29
CA SER A 214 -2.55 6.94 -22.94
C SER A 214 -2.68 8.41 -23.35
N GLU A 215 -3.70 8.72 -24.15
CA GLU A 215 -4.16 10.07 -24.49
C GLU A 215 -5.69 10.15 -24.37
N GLY A 216 -6.22 9.91 -23.17
CA GLY A 216 -7.67 9.88 -22.95
C GLY A 216 -8.38 8.89 -23.89
N VAL A 217 -9.50 9.32 -24.47
CA VAL A 217 -10.36 8.53 -25.37
C VAL A 217 -10.40 9.10 -26.79
N ASP A 218 -10.52 8.22 -27.78
CA ASP A 218 -10.72 8.55 -29.18
C ASP A 218 -12.15 9.08 -29.44
N SER A 219 -12.44 9.40 -30.71
CA SER A 219 -13.76 9.87 -31.14
C SER A 219 -14.91 8.88 -30.89
N ASN A 220 -14.60 7.63 -30.57
CA ASN A 220 -15.56 6.57 -30.24
C ASN A 220 -15.67 6.32 -28.73
N GLY A 221 -14.95 7.09 -27.91
CA GLY A 221 -14.89 6.91 -26.46
C GLY A 221 -14.00 5.74 -26.02
N LEU A 222 -13.17 5.19 -26.93
CA LEU A 222 -12.23 4.12 -26.61
C LEU A 222 -10.87 4.71 -26.20
N PRO A 223 -10.22 4.20 -25.17
CA PRO A 223 -8.92 4.73 -24.77
C PRO A 223 -7.86 4.56 -25.86
N THR A 224 -7.02 5.60 -26.07
CA THR A 224 -5.90 5.52 -27.02
C THR A 224 -4.60 5.27 -26.28
N ASP A 225 -4.01 4.09 -26.47
CA ASP A 225 -2.76 3.67 -25.83
C ASP A 225 -1.55 3.76 -26.76
N PHE A 226 -0.34 3.77 -26.16
CA PHE A 226 0.93 3.88 -26.86
C PHE A 226 1.93 2.85 -26.35
N ALA A 227 2.87 2.41 -27.19
CA ALA A 227 3.91 1.46 -26.80
C ALA A 227 5.04 2.09 -25.95
N ARG A 228 5.14 3.43 -25.95
CA ARG A 228 6.16 4.19 -25.22
C ARG A 228 5.49 5.29 -24.40
N PRO A 229 6.07 5.68 -23.25
CA PRO A 229 5.49 6.74 -22.45
C PRO A 229 5.56 8.05 -23.24
N ARG A 230 4.43 8.76 -23.29
CA ARG A 230 4.35 10.10 -23.89
C ARG A 230 4.88 11.17 -22.94
N GLU A 231 4.63 10.96 -21.66
CA GLU A 231 5.06 11.83 -20.59
C GLU A 231 5.63 11.00 -19.44
N THR A 232 6.57 11.57 -18.70
CA THR A 232 7.18 10.90 -17.55
C THR A 232 7.39 11.83 -16.37
N VAL A 233 7.17 11.31 -15.18
CA VAL A 233 7.50 11.95 -13.90
C VAL A 233 8.53 11.11 -13.16
N ILE A 234 9.57 11.77 -12.65
CA ILE A 234 10.63 11.13 -11.87
C ILE A 234 10.48 11.56 -10.41
N MET A 235 10.43 10.57 -9.53
CA MET A 235 10.28 10.77 -8.10
C MET A 235 11.39 10.06 -7.34
N THR A 236 11.82 10.61 -6.22
CA THR A 236 12.90 10.08 -5.39
C THR A 236 12.35 9.59 -4.06
N ARG A 237 12.74 8.39 -3.62
CA ARG A 237 12.34 7.83 -2.33
C ARG A 237 12.81 8.74 -1.19
N VAL A 238 11.92 9.04 -0.25
CA VAL A 238 12.18 9.89 0.93
C VAL A 238 11.87 9.20 2.25
N SER A 239 11.11 8.11 2.23
CA SER A 239 10.86 7.24 3.38
C SER A 239 10.53 5.82 2.92
N GLU A 240 10.75 4.86 3.80
CA GLU A 240 10.15 3.52 3.71
C GLU A 240 8.67 3.56 4.11
#